data_AF-A0A965C4Y2-F1
#
_entry.id   AF-A0A965C4Y2-F1
#
_cell.length_a   1.000
_cell.length_b   1.000
_cell.length_c   1.000
_cell.angle_alpha   90.00
_cell.angle_beta   90.00
_cell.angle_gamma   90.00
#
_symmetry.space_group_name_H-M   'P 1'
#
loop_
_entity.id
_entity.type
_entity.pdbx_description
1 polymer ?
#
loop_
_entity_poly.entity_id
_entity_poly.type
_entity_poly.pdbx_seq_one_letter_code
_entity_poly.pdbx_strand_id
1 'polypeptide(L)' 'AMIDRQSPLSIVRQCQLLGLARARIYRAPTPPSATKLDLMKRIDKLHLA' A
#
# COMPACT_ATOMS: atom_id res chain seq x y z
N ALA A 1 4.70 -4.13 1.99
CA ALA A 1 4.23 -3.62 3.29
C ALA A 1 4.67 -4.61 4.36
N MET A 2 5.19 -4.12 5.49
CA MET A 2 5.87 -4.89 6.54
C MET A 2 4.91 -5.67 7.48
N ILE A 3 3.66 -5.90 7.04
CA ILE A 3 2.67 -6.69 7.77
C ILE A 3 2.89 -8.16 7.39
N ASP A 4 3.08 -9.00 8.39
CA ASP A 4 3.31 -10.42 8.22
C ASP A 4 2.22 -11.24 8.94
N ARG A 5 1.49 -12.06 8.19
CA ARG A 5 0.41 -12.90 8.73
C ARG A 5 0.93 -14.10 9.54
N GLN A 6 2.21 -14.44 9.38
CA GLN A 6 2.87 -15.55 10.06
C GLN A 6 3.61 -15.09 11.32
N SER A 7 3.66 -13.78 11.56
CA SER A 7 4.26 -13.20 12.76
C SER A 7 3.53 -13.65 14.04
N PRO A 8 4.25 -13.81 15.17
CA PRO A 8 3.64 -14.05 16.48
C PRO A 8 2.73 -12.90 16.96
N LEU A 9 2.86 -11.70 16.38
CA LEU A 9 1.98 -10.57 16.67
C LEU A 9 0.71 -10.65 15.83
N SER A 10 -0.45 -10.39 16.43
CA SER A 10 -1.70 -10.29 15.68
C SER A 10 -1.64 -9.14 14.65
N ILE A 11 -2.38 -9.28 13.54
CA ILE A 11 -2.52 -8.23 12.51
C ILE A 11 -2.94 -6.89 13.14
N VAL A 12 -3.79 -6.93 14.18
CA VAL A 12 -4.24 -5.73 14.92
C VAL A 12 -3.05 -5.03 15.58
N ARG A 13 -2.19 -5.79 16.27
CA ARG A 13 -1.02 -5.22 16.95
C ARG A 13 -0.01 -4.65 15.97
N GLN A 14 0.23 -5.35 14.86
CA GLN A 14 1.11 -4.86 13.79
C GLN A 14 0.56 -3.57 13.17
N CYS A 15 -0.75 -3.47 12.92
CA CYS A 15 -1.38 -2.25 12.43
C CYS A 15 -1.24 -1.07 13.39
N GLN A 16 -1.42 -1.30 14.70
CA GLN A 16 -1.23 -0.27 15.72
C GLN A 16 0.21 0.26 15.74
N LEU A 17 1.19 -0.63 15.72
CA LEU A 17 2.61 -0.26 15.72
C LEU A 17 3.01 0.55 14.47
N LEU A 18 2.39 0.24 13.33
CA LEU A 18 2.67 0.90 12.05
C LEU A 18 1.79 2.13 11.78
N GLY A 19 0.86 2.48 12.67
CA GLY A 19 -0.10 3.56 12.44
C GLY A 19 -1.04 3.31 11.24
N LEU A 20 -1.31 2.05 10.91
CA LEU A 20 -2.10 1.66 9.75
C LEU A 20 -3.54 1.36 10.13
N ALA A 21 -4.48 1.77 9.28
CA ALA A 21 -5.86 1.33 9.36
C ALA A 21 -5.98 -0.14 8.96
N ARG A 22 -6.47 -0.99 9.87
CA ARG A 22 -6.67 -2.44 9.63
C ARG A 22 -7.51 -2.73 8.38
N ALA A 23 -8.47 -1.86 8.05
CA ALA A 23 -9.31 -1.99 6.85
C ALA A 23 -8.49 -2.05 5.55
N ARG A 24 -7.34 -1.38 5.49
CA ARG A 24 -6.43 -1.42 4.32
C ARG A 24 -5.74 -2.79 4.17
N ILE A 25 -5.64 -3.59 5.22
CA ILE A 25 -5.01 -4.92 5.17
C ILE A 25 -5.92 -5.94 4.49
N TYR A 26 -7.22 -5.84 4.74
CA TYR A 26 -8.20 -6.80 4.20
C TYR A 26 -8.58 -6.52 2.76
N ARG A 27 -8.38 -5.29 2.29
CA ARG A 27 -8.62 -4.93 0.90
C ARG A 27 -7.35 -5.17 0.10
N ALA A 28 -7.41 -6.09 -0.85
CA ALA A 28 -6.33 -6.25 -1.82
C ALA A 28 -6.13 -4.92 -2.59
N PRO A 29 -4.89 -4.50 -2.88
CA PRO A 29 -4.66 -3.36 -3.75
C PRO A 29 -5.32 -3.62 -5.10
N THR A 30 -6.17 -2.70 -5.54
CA THR A 30 -6.67 -2.74 -6.92
C THR A 30 -5.57 -2.21 -7.82
N PRO A 31 -5.12 -2.96 -8.84
CA PRO A 31 -4.15 -2.45 -9.79
C PRO A 31 -4.73 -1.21 -10.51
N PRO A 32 -3.90 -0.18 -10.79
CA PRO A 32 -4.36 0.97 -11.55
C PRO A 32 -4.75 0.55 -12.97
N SER A 33 -5.72 1.24 -13.57
CA SER A 33 -5.99 1.11 -15.00
C SER A 33 -4.77 1.57 -15.82
N ALA A 34 -4.67 1.14 -17.06
CA ALA A 34 -3.59 1.55 -17.97
C ALA A 34 -3.49 3.09 -18.07
N THR A 35 -4.63 3.77 -18.21
CA THR A 35 -4.69 5.24 -18.24
C THR A 35 -4.14 5.88 -16.96
N LYS A 36 -4.46 5.31 -15.80
CA LYS A 36 -3.98 5.81 -14.51
C LYS A 36 -2.47 5.60 -14.36
N LEU A 37 -1.96 4.45 -14.83
CA LEU A 37 -0.54 4.15 -14.81
C LEU A 37 0.25 5.11 -15.73
N ASP A 38 -0.27 5.42 -16.92
CA ASP A 38 0.37 6.36 -17.83
C ASP A 38 0.39 7.79 -17.30
N LEU A 39 -0.68 8.22 -16.60
CA LEU A 39 -0.67 9.50 -15.89
C LEU A 39 0.44 9.54 -14.83
N MET A 40 0.57 8.48 -14.01
CA MET A 40 1.63 8.40 -12.99
C MET A 40 3.03 8.53 -13.60
N LYS A 41 3.31 7.81 -14.69
CA LYS A 41 4.60 7.91 -15.42
C LYS A 41 4.90 9.33 -15.89
N ARG A 42 3.89 10.07 -16.38
CA ARG A 42 4.05 11.45 -16.82
C ARG A 42 4.37 12.38 -15.65
N ILE A 43 3.71 12.19 -14.50
CA ILE A 43 3.99 12.95 -13.28
C ILE A 43 5.42 12.70 -12.81
N ASP A 44 5.84 11.43 -12.74
CA ASP A 44 7.20 11.06 -12.33
C ASP A 44 8.24 11.71 -13.23
N LYS A 45 8.02 11.71 -14.55
CA LYS A 45 8.91 12.39 -15.52
C LYS A 45 9.09 13.89 -15.24
N LEU A 46 8.09 14.55 -14.68
CA LEU A 46 8.14 15.98 -14.38
C LEU A 46 8.80 16.32 -13.04
N HIS A 47 8.75 15.40 -12.07
CA HIS A 47 9.11 15.70 -10.67
C HIS A 47 10.37 14.97 -10.18
N LEU A 48 10.83 13.94 -10.91
CA LEU A 48 12.02 13.16 -10.56
C LEU A 48 13.22 13.47 -11.46
N ALA A 49 13.24 14.65 -12.10
CA ALA A 49 14.37 15.15 -12.87
C ALA A 49 15.39 15.87 -11.98
#